data_AF-A0A3S2PR31-F1
#
_entry.id   AF-A0A3S2PR31-F1
#
_cell.length_a   1.000
_cell.length_b   1.000
_cell.length_c   1.000
_cell.angle_alpha   90.00
_cell.angle_beta   90.00
_cell.angle_gamma   90.00
#
_symmetry.space_group_name_H-M   'P 1'
#
loop_
_entity.id
_entity.type
_entity.pdbx_description
1 polymer ?
#
loop_
_entity_poly.entity_id
_entity_poly.type
_entity_poly.pdbx_seq_one_letter_code
_entity_poly.pdbx_strand_id
1 'polypeptide(L)'
;SVSGVVSQDLKDKLLKVVSQANGGLSVHDLPAHYKRLFDEELPLLENGFVSVTELVGALTDIVLVKPANDDDKNHLIGMGVNNVDNKLPDAKINEPISNQEDLSSKINLVTAGKSSWEEETESNDSFETQEMQRSAIKLEENSEMYPPIQVHHSPAVPLDALLDQRLKPPTRCAVRQLVEVLVESVGSPGLFYIRFIDSDGARALETMMIEMRRYYTCPNVSTQYQLPAPFIRQGQVCCVLTRSSWFYRVGIHRVINPTQAEVYFVDFGNALVVQSTSLKFLKSIYSVLPAQAVPASLSRIKPISGTWTDEAVDSFRTWCFERILVGALDCYAGDVLQLFLCDTSTNEDIYVHNVLLSQGHGTVCSPSASQALCVKVTPVSLYLGRGMVDLP
;
A
#
# COMPACT_ATOMS: atom_id res chain seq x y z
N SER A 1 5.47 5.72 8.85
CA SER A 1 4.36 5.72 7.85
C SER A 1 4.77 4.75 6.76
N VAL A 2 3.85 3.91 6.25
CA VAL A 2 4.17 3.11 5.05
C VAL A 2 4.11 4.08 3.88
N SER A 3 5.27 4.64 3.52
CA SER A 3 5.41 5.41 2.28
C SER A 3 5.32 4.42 1.12
N GLY A 4 4.58 4.76 0.07
CA GLY A 4 4.38 3.83 -1.03
C GLY A 4 5.66 3.55 -1.80
N VAL A 5 5.57 2.57 -2.70
CA VAL A 5 6.69 2.11 -3.53
C VAL A 5 6.80 3.04 -4.75
N VAL A 6 7.18 4.29 -4.52
CA VAL A 6 7.75 5.10 -5.60
C VAL A 6 9.19 4.63 -5.77
N SER A 7 9.60 4.33 -7.01
CA SER A 7 10.94 3.83 -7.30
C SER A 7 12.01 4.77 -6.74
N GLN A 8 13.13 4.19 -6.27
CA GLN A 8 14.23 5.00 -5.72
C GLN A 8 14.80 5.95 -6.79
N ASP A 9 14.87 5.53 -8.05
CA ASP A 9 15.27 6.40 -9.17
C ASP A 9 14.34 7.63 -9.30
N LEU A 10 13.02 7.42 -9.26
CA LEU A 10 12.08 8.53 -9.34
C LEU A 10 12.18 9.44 -8.10
N LYS A 11 12.37 8.86 -6.91
CA LYS A 11 12.62 9.63 -5.68
C LYS A 11 13.88 10.49 -5.80
N ASP A 12 14.99 9.93 -6.27
CA ASP A 12 16.26 10.62 -6.42
C ASP A 12 16.17 11.74 -7.47
N LYS A 13 15.52 11.45 -8.61
CA LYS A 13 15.25 12.45 -9.64
C LYS A 13 14.41 13.60 -9.10
N LEU A 14 13.33 13.30 -8.38
CA LEU A 14 12.45 14.30 -7.76
C LEU A 14 13.19 15.13 -6.70
N LEU A 15 13.99 14.49 -5.83
CA LEU A 15 14.84 15.19 -4.86
C LEU A 15 15.78 16.17 -5.56
N LYS A 16 16.41 15.75 -6.66
CA LYS A 16 17.30 16.62 -7.45
C LYS A 16 16.56 17.83 -8.00
N VAL A 17 15.33 17.65 -8.50
CA VAL A 17 14.48 18.74 -9.01
C VAL A 17 14.15 19.73 -7.89
N VAL A 18 13.69 19.23 -6.74
CA VAL A 18 13.30 20.07 -5.59
C VAL A 18 14.51 20.80 -5.01
N SER A 19 15.70 20.18 -5.02
CA SER A 19 16.94 20.80 -4.53
C SER A 19 17.40 22.02 -5.34
N GLN A 20 16.97 22.15 -6.60
CA GLN A 20 17.30 23.32 -7.44
C GLN A 20 16.36 24.52 -7.20
N ALA A 21 15.24 24.32 -6.52
CA ALA A 21 14.29 25.39 -6.23
C ALA A 21 14.59 26.02 -4.86
N ASN A 22 15.41 27.08 -4.86
CA ASN A 22 15.68 27.86 -3.65
C ASN A 22 14.37 28.48 -3.12
N GLY A 23 13.88 28.02 -1.97
CA GLY A 23 12.66 28.52 -1.34
C GLY A 23 11.41 27.63 -1.49
N GLY A 24 11.55 26.46 -2.12
CA GLY A 24 10.45 25.53 -2.39
C GLY A 24 9.92 25.67 -3.82
N LEU A 25 9.30 24.60 -4.31
CA LEU A 25 8.80 24.46 -5.67
C LEU A 25 7.27 24.33 -5.65
N SER A 26 6.54 25.08 -6.47
CA SER A 26 5.09 24.86 -6.60
C SER A 26 4.81 23.44 -7.12
N VAL A 27 3.81 22.75 -6.56
CA VAL A 27 3.34 21.45 -7.08
C VAL A 27 2.99 21.54 -8.58
N HIS A 28 2.49 22.67 -9.04
CA HIS A 28 2.12 22.87 -10.44
C HIS A 28 3.33 23.02 -11.39
N ASP A 29 4.47 23.48 -10.86
CA ASP A 29 5.70 23.70 -11.64
C ASP A 29 6.61 22.46 -11.69
N LEU A 30 6.35 21.47 -10.83
CA LEU A 30 7.15 20.25 -10.72
C LEU A 30 7.33 19.51 -12.06
N PRO A 31 6.30 19.29 -12.90
CA PRO A 31 6.48 18.61 -14.19
C PRO A 31 7.41 19.37 -15.14
N ALA A 32 7.27 20.69 -15.20
CA ALA A 32 8.09 21.53 -16.08
C ALA A 32 9.56 21.53 -15.65
N HIS A 33 9.83 21.56 -14.34
CA HIS A 33 11.18 21.47 -13.80
C HIS A 33 11.79 20.07 -13.98
N TYR A 34 10.99 19.01 -13.78
CA TYR A 34 11.43 17.63 -14.03
C TYR A 34 11.86 17.44 -15.48
N LYS A 35 11.00 17.86 -16.43
CA LYS A 35 11.31 17.81 -17.86
C LYS A 35 12.54 18.61 -18.24
N ARG A 36 12.72 19.80 -17.65
CA ARG A 36 13.92 20.61 -17.90
C ARG A 36 15.20 19.93 -17.44
N LEU A 37 15.16 19.18 -16.34
CA LEU A 37 16.36 18.60 -15.72
C LEU A 37 16.76 17.25 -16.31
N PHE A 38 15.79 16.44 -16.74
CA PHE A 38 16.02 15.08 -17.22
C PHE A 38 15.68 14.84 -18.68
N ASP A 39 15.08 15.84 -19.36
CA ASP A 39 14.57 15.71 -20.74
C ASP A 39 13.51 14.59 -20.90
N GLU A 40 12.78 14.31 -19.83
CA GLU A 40 11.77 13.26 -19.71
C GLU A 40 10.46 13.84 -19.15
N GLU A 41 9.30 13.35 -19.59
CA GLU A 41 8.02 13.72 -18.95
C GLU A 41 7.95 13.11 -17.54
N LEU A 42 7.37 13.84 -16.58
CA LEU A 42 7.16 13.31 -15.24
C LEU A 42 6.22 12.08 -15.32
N PRO A 43 6.66 10.88 -14.93
CA PRO A 43 5.96 9.63 -15.27
C PRO A 43 4.77 9.36 -14.33
N LEU A 44 3.80 10.28 -14.27
CA LEU A 44 2.65 10.22 -13.35
C LEU A 44 1.81 8.96 -13.58
N LEU A 45 1.28 8.78 -14.79
CA LEU A 45 0.36 7.68 -15.12
C LEU A 45 1.05 6.32 -15.08
N GLU A 46 2.33 6.27 -15.48
CA GLU A 46 3.17 5.08 -15.41
C GLU A 46 3.35 4.63 -13.96
N ASN A 47 3.47 5.57 -13.02
CA ASN A 47 3.54 5.31 -11.58
C ASN A 47 2.15 5.28 -10.90
N GLY A 48 1.07 5.32 -11.68
CA GLY A 48 -0.31 5.17 -11.21
C GLY A 48 -0.91 6.42 -10.55
N PHE A 49 -0.27 7.58 -10.68
CA PHE A 49 -0.77 8.85 -10.19
C PHE A 49 -1.63 9.54 -11.24
N VAL A 50 -2.79 10.05 -10.83
CA VAL A 50 -3.69 10.84 -11.68
C VAL A 50 -3.45 12.34 -11.58
N SER A 51 -2.63 12.79 -10.61
CA SER A 51 -2.20 14.18 -10.51
C SER A 51 -0.85 14.34 -9.80
N VAL A 52 -0.19 15.47 -10.02
CA VAL A 52 1.07 15.82 -9.36
C VAL A 52 0.89 15.93 -7.84
N THR A 53 -0.23 16.50 -7.38
CA THR A 53 -0.55 16.60 -5.94
C THR A 53 -0.63 15.23 -5.28
N GLU A 54 -1.13 14.23 -6.00
CA GLU A 54 -1.23 12.84 -5.54
C GLU A 54 0.14 12.17 -5.43
N LEU A 55 1.02 12.39 -6.42
CA LEU A 55 2.42 11.94 -6.40
C LEU A 55 3.17 12.54 -5.21
N VAL A 56 3.07 13.85 -5.06
CA VAL A 56 3.74 14.57 -3.98
C VAL A 56 3.19 14.15 -2.61
N GLY A 57 1.87 14.00 -2.48
CA GLY A 57 1.23 13.51 -1.26
C GLY A 57 1.56 12.05 -0.92
N ALA A 58 2.02 11.26 -1.90
CA ALA A 58 2.56 9.92 -1.66
C ALA A 58 4.03 9.92 -1.22
N LEU A 59 4.76 11.01 -1.43
CA LEU A 59 6.20 11.15 -1.19
C LEU A 59 6.53 11.84 0.14
N THR A 60 5.72 11.56 1.17
CA THR A 60 5.86 12.18 2.50
C THR A 60 7.19 11.90 3.22
N ASP A 61 7.95 10.91 2.75
CA ASP A 61 9.29 10.56 3.26
C ASP A 61 10.41 11.44 2.70
N ILE A 62 10.22 12.06 1.53
CA ILE A 62 11.27 12.85 0.86
C ILE A 62 10.88 14.32 0.64
N VAL A 63 9.58 14.62 0.62
CA VAL A 63 9.05 15.94 0.30
C VAL A 63 8.10 16.42 1.40
N LEU A 64 8.35 17.63 1.90
CA LEU A 64 7.41 18.35 2.76
C LEU A 64 6.50 19.21 1.89
N VAL A 65 5.19 18.97 2.00
CA VAL A 65 4.19 19.85 1.39
C VAL A 65 3.74 20.87 2.42
N LYS A 66 3.95 22.16 2.11
CA LYS A 66 3.41 23.27 2.90
C LYS A 66 2.28 23.92 2.12
N PRO A 67 1.10 24.15 2.74
CA PRO A 67 0.13 25.05 2.14
C PRO A 67 0.75 26.45 2.04
N ALA A 68 0.60 27.12 0.89
CA ALA A 68 0.94 28.53 0.81
C ALA A 68 0.00 29.32 1.72
N ASN A 69 0.53 30.33 2.42
CA ASN A 69 -0.26 31.19 3.29
C ASN A 69 -1.31 31.97 2.47
N ASP A 70 -2.54 31.96 2.99
CA ASP A 70 -3.75 32.72 2.62
C ASP A 70 -4.11 32.84 1.13
N ASP A 71 -5.31 32.37 0.81
CA ASP A 71 -6.09 32.53 -0.43
C ASP A 71 -5.58 31.92 -1.76
N ASP A 72 -4.36 31.41 -1.86
CA ASP A 72 -3.89 30.69 -3.06
C ASP A 72 -3.82 29.17 -2.85
N LYS A 73 -4.49 28.41 -3.73
CA LYS A 73 -4.50 26.92 -3.75
C LYS A 73 -3.13 26.28 -4.06
N ASN A 74 -2.06 27.05 -4.06
CA ASN A 74 -0.73 26.60 -4.43
C ASN A 74 -0.07 25.88 -3.26
N HIS A 75 0.23 24.60 -3.45
CA HIS A 75 0.98 23.81 -2.49
C HIS A 75 2.48 23.95 -2.81
N LEU A 76 3.30 24.29 -1.81
CA LEU A 76 4.75 24.38 -1.94
C LEU A 76 5.40 23.07 -1.53
N ILE A 77 6.30 22.57 -2.37
CA ILE A 77 7.15 21.40 -2.17
C ILE A 77 8.50 21.88 -1.65
N GLY A 78 8.88 21.46 -0.44
CA GLY A 78 10.22 21.66 0.10
C GLY A 78 10.94 20.34 0.35
N MET A 79 12.28 20.41 0.46
CA MET A 79 13.06 19.27 0.96
C MET A 79 12.74 19.03 2.44
N GLY A 80 12.52 17.76 2.82
CA GLY A 80 12.51 17.35 4.22
C GLY A 80 13.93 17.33 4.77
N VAL A 81 14.34 18.36 5.50
CA VAL A 81 15.59 18.30 6.29
C VAL A 81 15.23 17.72 7.66
N ASN A 82 15.41 16.41 7.84
CA ASN A 82 15.42 15.83 9.17
C ASN A 82 16.81 16.09 9.80
N ASN A 83 16.94 17.25 10.44
CA ASN A 83 17.92 17.46 11.51
C ASN A 83 17.20 18.04 12.72
N VAL A 84 17.36 17.34 13.84
CA VAL A 84 16.74 17.59 15.14
C VAL A 84 17.22 18.92 15.73
N ASP A 85 16.28 19.73 16.24
CA ASP A 85 16.50 20.45 17.49
C ASP A 85 15.17 20.69 18.23
N ASN A 86 15.16 20.26 19.48
CA ASN A 86 14.04 20.32 20.42
C ASN A 86 13.84 21.73 21.02
N LYS A 87 12.60 21.93 21.56
CA LYS A 87 12.06 23.01 22.42
C LYS A 87 11.22 24.04 21.64
N LEU A 88 9.95 24.33 21.97
CA LEU A 88 9.32 24.63 23.28
C LEU A 88 7.78 24.80 23.07
N PRO A 89 6.95 25.18 24.08
CA PRO A 89 6.37 24.40 25.19
C PRO A 89 4.84 24.18 25.08
N ASP A 90 4.33 23.40 26.03
CA ASP A 90 2.92 23.26 26.43
C ASP A 90 2.07 24.55 26.40
N ALA A 91 0.87 24.43 25.83
CA ALA A 91 -0.30 25.19 26.27
C ALA A 91 -1.58 24.35 26.10
N LYS A 92 -2.14 23.94 27.24
CA LYS A 92 -3.51 23.43 27.39
C LYS A 92 -4.51 24.53 27.05
N ILE A 93 -5.51 24.27 26.21
CA ILE A 93 -6.86 24.85 26.35
C ILE A 93 -7.89 23.76 25.99
N ASN A 94 -8.84 23.55 26.91
CA ASN A 94 -9.98 22.65 26.83
C ASN A 94 -11.12 23.22 25.96
N GLU A 95 -11.69 22.35 25.12
CA GLU A 95 -13.10 22.16 24.67
C GLU A 95 -14.06 23.36 24.37
N PRO A 96 -15.33 23.11 23.94
CA PRO A 96 -15.72 22.71 22.57
C PRO A 96 -16.84 23.62 22.01
N ILE A 97 -16.92 23.83 20.69
CA ILE A 97 -18.15 24.38 20.09
C ILE A 97 -18.51 23.66 18.80
N SER A 98 -19.73 23.14 18.83
CA SER A 98 -20.53 22.51 17.78
C SER A 98 -21.01 23.50 16.71
N ASN A 99 -21.17 22.98 15.50
CA ASN A 99 -22.25 23.22 14.51
C ASN A 99 -21.76 23.60 13.11
N GLN A 100 -22.55 23.08 12.16
CA GLN A 100 -22.67 23.40 10.74
C GLN A 100 -21.70 22.68 9.80
N GLU A 101 -22.10 22.17 8.65
CA GLU A 101 -23.43 21.90 8.07
C GLU A 101 -23.18 20.94 6.89
N ASP A 102 -24.17 20.11 6.62
CA ASP A 102 -24.29 19.24 5.46
C ASP A 102 -24.34 20.06 4.16
N LEU A 103 -23.45 19.81 3.19
CA LEU A 103 -23.63 20.28 1.82
C LEU A 103 -23.26 19.18 0.81
N SER A 104 -24.22 18.28 0.64
CA SER A 104 -24.40 17.54 -0.60
C SER A 104 -24.94 18.45 -1.73
N SER A 105 -24.52 18.14 -2.96
CA SER A 105 -25.03 18.61 -4.25
C SER A 105 -24.61 20.00 -4.76
N LYS A 106 -23.80 20.00 -5.83
CA LYS A 106 -24.08 20.60 -7.16
C LYS A 106 -22.76 20.85 -7.90
N ILE A 107 -22.45 20.01 -8.89
CA ILE A 107 -21.55 20.39 -9.98
C ILE A 107 -22.35 20.27 -11.28
N ASN A 108 -22.51 21.42 -11.93
CA ASN A 108 -23.18 21.56 -13.21
C ASN A 108 -22.29 21.03 -14.33
N LEU A 109 -22.84 20.14 -15.14
CA LEU A 109 -22.24 19.68 -16.40
C LEU A 109 -22.44 20.78 -17.45
N VAL A 110 -21.35 21.38 -17.93
CA VAL A 110 -21.38 22.31 -19.07
C VAL A 110 -21.34 21.50 -20.36
N THR A 111 -22.42 21.59 -21.12
CA THR A 111 -22.53 21.09 -22.49
C THR A 111 -21.96 22.14 -23.45
N ALA A 112 -20.93 21.77 -24.19
CA ALA A 112 -20.51 22.39 -25.46
C ALA A 112 -20.39 21.24 -26.45
N GLY A 113 -20.83 21.27 -27.70
CA GLY A 113 -21.31 22.31 -28.58
C GLY A 113 -21.15 21.68 -29.96
N LYS A 114 -22.23 21.57 -30.73
CA LYS A 114 -22.21 20.96 -32.08
C LYS A 114 -21.24 21.73 -32.99
N SER A 115 -20.53 21.02 -33.86
CA SER A 115 -20.09 21.56 -35.14
C SER A 115 -20.49 20.64 -36.28
N SER A 116 -20.97 21.30 -37.34
CA SER A 116 -21.45 20.83 -38.64
C SER A 116 -20.47 21.28 -39.73
N TRP A 117 -20.77 20.95 -41.00
CA TRP A 117 -20.02 21.16 -42.28
C TRP A 117 -19.15 19.94 -42.68
N GLU A 118 -19.20 19.34 -43.87
CA GLU A 118 -19.83 19.55 -45.20
C GLU A 118 -19.78 18.18 -45.92
N GLU A 119 -20.88 17.66 -46.44
CA GLU A 119 -21.34 17.68 -47.84
C GLU A 119 -21.14 16.36 -48.61
N GLU A 120 -22.08 16.15 -49.51
CA GLU A 120 -22.48 14.93 -50.20
C GLU A 120 -21.56 14.57 -51.37
N THR A 121 -21.46 13.28 -51.67
CA THR A 121 -21.28 12.82 -53.06
C THR A 121 -22.14 11.58 -53.28
N GLU A 122 -23.10 11.72 -54.20
CA GLU A 122 -23.91 10.62 -54.76
C GLU A 122 -23.05 9.74 -55.68
N SER A 123 -23.29 8.43 -55.68
CA SER A 123 -23.43 7.66 -56.92
C SER A 123 -24.10 6.30 -56.68
N ASN A 124 -25.07 6.02 -57.56
CA ASN A 124 -25.86 4.80 -57.75
C ASN A 124 -25.08 3.48 -57.60
N ASP A 125 -25.67 2.47 -56.97
CA ASP A 125 -26.15 1.29 -57.72
C ASP A 125 -27.24 0.52 -56.95
N SER A 126 -27.91 -0.37 -57.68
CA SER A 126 -29.30 -0.79 -57.58
C SER A 126 -29.49 -2.25 -57.08
N PHE A 127 -30.76 -2.59 -56.73
CA PHE A 127 -31.32 -3.91 -56.36
C PHE A 127 -30.93 -4.42 -54.94
N GLU A 128 -31.81 -4.89 -54.04
CA GLU A 128 -33.11 -5.55 -54.14
C GLU A 128 -34.09 -5.03 -53.06
N THR A 129 -35.37 -5.03 -53.38
CA THR A 129 -36.48 -4.77 -52.45
C THR A 129 -37.32 -6.04 -52.30
N GLN A 130 -37.92 -6.20 -51.12
CA GLN A 130 -39.04 -7.09 -50.79
C GLN A 130 -38.72 -8.51 -50.33
N GLU A 131 -38.44 -8.65 -49.02
CA GLU A 131 -39.14 -9.60 -48.14
C GLU A 131 -38.82 -9.25 -46.67
N MET A 132 -39.74 -9.52 -45.74
CA MET A 132 -39.68 -9.20 -44.30
C MET A 132 -40.14 -7.80 -43.84
N GLN A 133 -41.23 -7.28 -44.43
CA GLN A 133 -42.16 -6.43 -43.70
C GLN A 133 -43.57 -7.02 -43.77
N ARG A 134 -43.76 -8.19 -43.14
CA ARG A 134 -45.08 -8.79 -42.91
C ARG A 134 -45.06 -9.82 -41.77
N SER A 135 -44.64 -9.37 -40.59
CA SER A 135 -44.87 -10.11 -39.34
C SER A 135 -44.74 -9.21 -38.10
N ALA A 136 -45.01 -7.91 -38.26
CA ALA A 136 -45.53 -7.10 -37.15
C ALA A 136 -47.04 -7.38 -37.08
N ILE A 137 -47.58 -7.53 -35.87
CA ILE A 137 -48.96 -7.91 -35.51
C ILE A 137 -49.16 -9.43 -35.28
N LYS A 138 -48.71 -9.90 -34.10
CA LYS A 138 -49.42 -10.81 -33.16
C LYS A 138 -48.42 -11.49 -32.22
N LEU A 139 -48.15 -10.85 -31.09
CA LEU A 139 -47.78 -11.48 -29.81
C LEU A 139 -47.71 -10.42 -28.70
N GLU A 140 -48.69 -9.52 -28.69
CA GLU A 140 -49.07 -8.78 -27.49
C GLU A 140 -50.39 -9.39 -27.04
N GLU A 141 -50.33 -10.39 -26.15
CA GLU A 141 -51.41 -10.90 -25.27
C GLU A 141 -50.92 -12.21 -24.63
N ASN A 142 -50.18 -12.10 -23.51
CA ASN A 142 -50.04 -13.07 -22.40
C ASN A 142 -48.68 -12.96 -21.68
N SER A 143 -48.39 -11.81 -21.06
CA SER A 143 -47.33 -11.75 -20.05
C SER A 143 -47.66 -10.76 -18.94
N GLU A 144 -48.85 -10.90 -18.35
CA GLU A 144 -49.19 -10.28 -17.05
C GLU A 144 -49.45 -11.40 -16.03
N MET A 145 -48.40 -12.14 -15.64
CA MET A 145 -48.51 -13.07 -14.51
C MET A 145 -47.25 -13.19 -13.66
N TYR A 146 -46.41 -12.15 -13.63
CA TYR A 146 -45.39 -12.02 -12.59
C TYR A 146 -45.21 -10.54 -12.25
N PRO A 147 -45.23 -10.14 -10.97
CA PRO A 147 -44.79 -8.79 -10.62
C PRO A 147 -43.36 -8.64 -11.15
N PRO A 148 -42.98 -7.46 -11.69
CA PRO A 148 -41.60 -7.23 -12.09
C PRO A 148 -40.74 -7.50 -10.86
N ILE A 149 -39.87 -8.51 -10.95
CA ILE A 149 -38.83 -8.71 -9.95
C ILE A 149 -38.03 -7.43 -9.99
N GLN A 150 -38.22 -6.57 -8.97
CA GLN A 150 -37.32 -5.45 -8.77
C GLN A 150 -35.99 -6.07 -8.38
N VAL A 151 -35.17 -6.33 -9.39
CA VAL A 151 -33.76 -6.63 -9.20
C VAL A 151 -33.19 -5.33 -8.68
N HIS A 152 -33.17 -5.16 -7.36
CA HIS A 152 -32.31 -4.16 -6.75
C HIS A 152 -30.92 -4.45 -7.30
N HIS A 153 -30.44 -3.60 -8.20
CA HIS A 153 -29.06 -3.62 -8.65
C HIS A 153 -28.18 -3.25 -7.46
N SER A 154 -28.03 -4.17 -6.50
CA SER A 154 -26.79 -4.27 -5.77
C SER A 154 -25.71 -4.38 -6.84
N PRO A 155 -24.63 -3.56 -6.79
CA PRO A 155 -23.50 -3.81 -7.65
C PRO A 155 -23.08 -5.25 -7.37
N ALA A 156 -23.31 -6.14 -8.33
CA ALA A 156 -22.95 -7.54 -8.17
C ALA A 156 -21.44 -7.55 -7.87
N VAL A 157 -21.07 -8.08 -6.69
CA VAL A 157 -19.67 -8.20 -6.30
C VAL A 157 -18.96 -8.94 -7.45
N PRO A 158 -17.90 -8.36 -8.05
CA PRO A 158 -17.22 -8.98 -9.17
C PRO A 158 -16.78 -10.41 -8.82
N LEU A 159 -16.93 -11.36 -9.75
CA LEU A 159 -16.58 -12.76 -9.50
C LEU A 159 -15.12 -12.89 -9.04
N ASP A 160 -14.23 -12.15 -9.67
CA ASP A 160 -12.79 -12.12 -9.38
C ASP A 160 -12.43 -11.48 -8.02
N ALA A 161 -13.39 -10.86 -7.33
CA ALA A 161 -13.27 -10.35 -5.96
C ALA A 161 -13.52 -11.45 -4.91
N LEU A 162 -14.23 -12.51 -5.29
CA LEU A 162 -14.56 -13.65 -4.43
C LEU A 162 -13.60 -14.83 -4.62
N LEU A 163 -12.86 -14.84 -5.74
CA LEU A 163 -11.81 -15.81 -6.03
C LEU A 163 -10.57 -15.56 -5.15
N ASP A 164 -9.92 -16.64 -4.75
CA ASP A 164 -8.61 -16.63 -4.05
C ASP A 164 -8.52 -15.70 -2.83
N GLN A 165 -9.29 -16.04 -1.79
CA GLN A 165 -9.29 -15.33 -0.50
C GLN A 165 -8.07 -15.63 0.39
N ARG A 166 -6.95 -16.09 -0.20
CA ARG A 166 -5.74 -16.49 0.53
C ARG A 166 -4.51 -15.97 -0.20
N LEU A 167 -3.49 -15.61 0.57
CA LEU A 167 -2.18 -15.23 0.04
C LEU A 167 -1.17 -16.34 0.25
N LYS A 168 -0.21 -16.44 -0.67
CA LYS A 168 0.95 -17.32 -0.51
C LYS A 168 1.92 -16.70 0.50
N PRO A 169 2.57 -17.51 1.36
CA PRO A 169 3.60 -17.01 2.26
C PRO A 169 4.83 -16.50 1.50
N PRO A 170 5.69 -15.67 2.12
CA PRO A 170 6.90 -15.17 1.48
C PRO A 170 7.76 -16.30 0.93
N THR A 171 8.28 -16.08 -0.27
CA THR A 171 9.21 -17.01 -0.91
C THR A 171 10.46 -17.12 -0.06
N ARG A 172 10.84 -18.35 0.30
CA ARG A 172 12.06 -18.60 1.06
C ARG A 172 13.28 -18.41 0.15
N CYS A 173 14.28 -17.70 0.66
CA CYS A 173 15.58 -17.57 0.01
C CYS A 173 16.51 -18.69 0.47
N ALA A 174 17.51 -19.00 -0.35
CA ALA A 174 18.53 -19.97 0.04
C ALA A 174 19.34 -19.43 1.21
N VAL A 175 19.55 -20.26 2.23
CA VAL A 175 20.41 -19.92 3.37
C VAL A 175 21.87 -19.82 2.95
N ARG A 176 22.69 -19.16 3.78
CA ARG A 176 24.12 -18.90 3.56
C ARG A 176 24.39 -17.97 2.37
N GLN A 177 23.42 -17.15 2.00
CA GLN A 177 23.56 -16.06 1.05
C GLN A 177 23.71 -14.72 1.77
N LEU A 178 24.36 -13.78 1.09
CA LEU A 178 24.38 -12.37 1.45
C LEU A 178 23.46 -11.65 0.48
N VAL A 179 22.45 -10.95 0.99
CA VAL A 179 21.46 -10.24 0.17
C VAL A 179 21.13 -8.89 0.79
N GLU A 180 20.82 -7.91 -0.04
CA GLU A 180 20.36 -6.61 0.42
C GLU A 180 18.92 -6.68 0.92
N VAL A 181 18.69 -6.12 2.10
CA VAL A 181 17.40 -6.14 2.79
C VAL A 181 17.06 -4.78 3.37
N LEU A 182 15.77 -4.49 3.42
CA LEU A 182 15.19 -3.42 4.23
C LEU A 182 14.49 -4.04 5.43
N VAL A 183 14.62 -3.42 6.59
CA VAL A 183 13.83 -3.76 7.78
C VAL A 183 12.58 -2.88 7.79
N GLU A 184 11.43 -3.46 7.45
CA GLU A 184 10.17 -2.74 7.26
C GLU A 184 9.44 -2.47 8.59
N SER A 185 9.51 -3.43 9.52
CA SER A 185 8.82 -3.31 10.81
C SER A 185 9.59 -4.02 11.92
N VAL A 186 9.72 -3.35 13.06
CA VAL A 186 10.48 -3.82 14.22
C VAL A 186 9.54 -4.02 15.40
N GLY A 187 9.32 -5.28 15.78
CA GLY A 187 8.72 -5.67 17.06
C GLY A 187 9.79 -5.85 18.15
N SER A 188 10.86 -6.59 17.85
CA SER A 188 12.05 -6.74 18.68
C SER A 188 13.21 -7.32 17.85
N PRO A 189 14.44 -7.39 18.38
CA PRO A 189 15.52 -8.14 17.71
C PRO A 189 15.20 -9.62 17.47
N GLY A 190 14.26 -10.19 18.24
CA GLY A 190 13.78 -11.57 18.09
C GLY A 190 12.59 -11.72 17.14
N LEU A 191 11.97 -10.62 16.70
CA LEU A 191 10.88 -10.63 15.72
C LEU A 191 10.77 -9.26 15.04
N PHE A 192 11.20 -9.20 13.79
CA PHE A 192 11.04 -8.07 12.88
C PHE A 192 10.68 -8.58 11.49
N TYR A 193 10.43 -7.68 10.56
CA TYR A 193 10.08 -8.03 9.19
C TYR A 193 11.03 -7.37 8.22
N ILE A 194 11.48 -8.14 7.23
CA ILE A 194 12.35 -7.66 6.17
C ILE A 194 11.70 -7.80 4.81
N ARG A 195 12.21 -7.04 3.85
CA ARG A 195 11.96 -7.22 2.42
C ARG A 195 13.28 -7.23 1.67
N PHE A 196 13.39 -8.09 0.66
CA PHE A 196 14.54 -8.12 -0.26
C PHE A 196 14.41 -6.99 -1.29
N ILE A 197 15.47 -6.23 -1.54
CA ILE A 197 15.40 -5.02 -2.39
C ILE A 197 15.44 -5.36 -3.88
N ASP A 198 16.49 -6.04 -4.34
CA ASP A 198 16.65 -6.38 -5.75
C ASP A 198 16.20 -7.82 -6.04
N SER A 199 14.91 -8.08 -5.81
CA SER A 199 14.29 -9.37 -6.10
C SER A 199 13.17 -9.23 -7.13
N ASP A 200 12.88 -10.31 -7.86
CA ASP A 200 11.68 -10.37 -8.72
C ASP A 200 10.41 -10.05 -7.93
N GLY A 201 10.35 -10.44 -6.66
CA GLY A 201 9.26 -10.13 -5.75
C GLY A 201 9.11 -8.63 -5.48
N ALA A 202 10.21 -7.91 -5.28
CA ALA A 202 10.19 -6.47 -5.05
C ALA A 202 9.69 -5.68 -6.27
N ARG A 203 10.18 -6.02 -7.47
CA ARG A 203 9.70 -5.43 -8.73
C ARG A 203 8.23 -5.75 -8.99
N ALA A 204 7.82 -6.98 -8.71
CA ALA A 204 6.43 -7.40 -8.86
C ALA A 204 5.50 -6.72 -7.84
N LEU A 205 5.96 -6.46 -6.62
CA LEU A 205 5.23 -5.69 -5.61
C LEU A 205 4.99 -4.25 -6.06
N GLU A 206 6.05 -3.59 -6.54
CA GLU A 206 5.96 -2.22 -7.08
C GLU A 206 4.94 -2.14 -8.22
N THR A 207 5.08 -3.02 -9.20
CA THR A 207 4.18 -3.13 -10.34
C THR A 207 2.73 -3.35 -9.89
N MET A 208 2.50 -4.32 -8.99
CA MET A 208 1.18 -4.62 -8.45
C MET A 208 0.56 -3.44 -7.70
N MET A 209 1.35 -2.70 -6.89
CA MET A 209 0.84 -1.54 -6.16
C MET A 209 0.44 -0.39 -7.09
N ILE A 210 1.21 -0.15 -8.15
CA ILE A 210 0.88 0.80 -9.22
C ILE A 210 -0.42 0.38 -9.92
N GLU A 211 -0.55 -0.89 -10.30
CA GLU A 211 -1.76 -1.43 -10.93
C GLU A 211 -2.98 -1.32 -10.02
N MET A 212 -2.84 -1.71 -8.76
CA MET A 212 -3.91 -1.59 -7.75
C MET A 212 -4.36 -0.15 -7.61
N ARG A 213 -3.43 0.82 -7.56
CA ARG A 213 -3.77 2.24 -7.53
C ARG A 213 -4.57 2.66 -8.75
N ARG A 214 -4.09 2.36 -9.96
CA ARG A 214 -4.80 2.68 -11.22
C ARG A 214 -6.21 2.08 -11.25
N TYR A 215 -6.34 0.85 -10.76
CA TYR A 215 -7.59 0.10 -10.81
C TYR A 215 -8.62 0.59 -9.77
N TYR A 216 -8.24 0.62 -8.50
CA TYR A 216 -9.16 0.92 -7.40
C TYR A 216 -9.47 2.41 -7.21
N THR A 217 -8.69 3.32 -7.80
CA THR A 217 -9.00 4.75 -7.81
C THR A 217 -10.18 5.09 -8.73
N CYS A 218 -10.51 4.22 -9.70
CA CYS A 218 -11.72 4.41 -10.53
C CYS A 218 -12.99 4.33 -9.65
N PRO A 219 -13.86 5.37 -9.62
CA PRO A 219 -14.99 5.43 -8.69
C PRO A 219 -15.93 4.23 -8.77
N ASN A 220 -16.29 3.80 -9.98
CA ASN A 220 -17.19 2.66 -10.19
C ASN A 220 -16.59 1.35 -9.66
N VAL A 221 -15.29 1.14 -9.90
CA VAL A 221 -14.55 -0.03 -9.39
C VAL A 221 -14.45 0.04 -7.87
N SER A 222 -14.09 1.21 -7.33
CA SER A 222 -13.98 1.45 -5.90
C SER A 222 -15.25 1.06 -5.16
N THR A 223 -16.43 1.45 -5.67
CA THR A 223 -17.72 1.09 -5.08
C THR A 223 -18.04 -0.40 -5.22
N GLN A 224 -17.77 -1.01 -6.39
CA GLN A 224 -18.04 -2.43 -6.63
C GLN A 224 -17.20 -3.39 -5.78
N TYR A 225 -15.96 -3.01 -5.49
CA TYR A 225 -15.06 -3.82 -4.65
C TYR A 225 -15.17 -3.49 -3.16
N GLN A 226 -16.09 -2.63 -2.73
CA GLN A 226 -16.26 -2.31 -1.31
C GLN A 226 -16.51 -3.59 -0.49
N LEU A 227 -15.77 -3.79 0.60
CA LEU A 227 -15.88 -5.00 1.42
C LEU A 227 -17.14 -4.92 2.31
N PRO A 228 -18.17 -5.77 2.11
CA PRO A 228 -19.40 -5.72 2.89
C PRO A 228 -19.19 -6.26 4.31
N ALA A 229 -19.99 -5.79 5.28
CA ALA A 229 -19.85 -6.15 6.70
C ALA A 229 -19.74 -7.68 6.97
N PRO A 230 -20.49 -8.59 6.31
CA PRO A 230 -20.34 -10.03 6.51
C PRO A 230 -18.96 -10.62 6.15
N PHE A 231 -18.18 -9.92 5.33
CA PHE A 231 -16.81 -10.30 4.95
C PHE A 231 -15.75 -9.64 5.84
N ILE A 232 -16.12 -8.69 6.70
CA ILE A 232 -15.19 -8.06 7.63
C ILE A 232 -15.04 -8.98 8.85
N ARG A 233 -14.14 -9.95 8.72
CA ARG A 233 -13.87 -10.97 9.74
C ARG A 233 -12.38 -11.28 9.80
N GLN A 234 -11.92 -11.71 10.98
CA GLN A 234 -10.57 -12.24 11.14
C GLN A 234 -10.33 -13.33 10.09
N GLY A 235 -9.21 -13.29 9.38
CA GLY A 235 -8.98 -14.24 8.30
C GLY A 235 -9.27 -13.73 6.89
N GLN A 236 -9.91 -12.56 6.72
CA GLN A 236 -10.21 -12.06 5.37
C GLN A 236 -8.99 -11.39 4.74
N VAL A 237 -8.57 -11.86 3.56
CA VAL A 237 -7.66 -11.11 2.67
C VAL A 237 -8.45 -10.02 1.96
N CYS A 238 -7.93 -8.80 1.97
CA CYS A 238 -8.51 -7.65 1.31
C CYS A 238 -7.42 -6.64 0.92
N CYS A 239 -7.81 -5.47 0.44
CA CYS A 239 -6.92 -4.32 0.33
C CYS A 239 -7.50 -3.11 1.07
N VAL A 240 -6.62 -2.17 1.40
CA VAL A 240 -6.98 -0.92 2.07
C VAL A 240 -6.31 0.27 1.40
N LEU A 241 -7.07 1.35 1.22
CA LEU A 241 -6.52 2.65 0.84
C LEU A 241 -6.01 3.36 2.11
N THR A 242 -4.75 3.78 2.08
CA THR A 242 -4.15 4.55 3.18
C THR A 242 -4.12 6.04 2.87
N ARG A 243 -3.72 6.86 3.86
CA ARG A 243 -3.56 8.31 3.70
C ARG A 243 -2.54 8.72 2.64
N SER A 244 -1.55 7.87 2.33
CA SER A 244 -0.58 8.11 1.25
C SER A 244 -1.16 7.83 -0.15
N SER A 245 -2.48 7.65 -0.25
CA SER A 245 -3.20 7.38 -1.50
C SER A 245 -2.75 6.08 -2.20
N TRP A 246 -2.12 5.18 -1.47
CA TRP A 246 -1.72 3.85 -1.94
C TRP A 246 -2.64 2.76 -1.42
N PHE A 247 -2.89 1.77 -2.27
CA PHE A 247 -3.57 0.54 -1.90
C PHE A 247 -2.56 -0.52 -1.46
N TYR A 248 -2.86 -1.17 -0.35
CA TYR A 248 -2.02 -2.22 0.23
C TYR A 248 -2.81 -3.50 0.36
N ARG A 249 -2.17 -4.64 0.12
CA ARG A 249 -2.74 -5.94 0.48
C ARG A 249 -2.68 -6.11 1.99
N VAL A 250 -3.79 -6.55 2.57
CA VAL A 250 -3.89 -6.74 4.01
C VAL A 250 -4.67 -8.01 4.35
N GLY A 251 -4.37 -8.57 5.52
CA GLY A 251 -5.22 -9.56 6.18
C GLY A 251 -5.89 -8.92 7.40
N ILE A 252 -7.17 -9.17 7.61
CA ILE A 252 -7.85 -8.73 8.84
C ILE A 252 -7.34 -9.58 10.01
N HIS A 253 -6.62 -8.95 10.93
CA HIS A 253 -6.06 -9.60 12.12
C HIS A 253 -7.13 -9.79 13.20
N ARG A 254 -7.91 -8.74 13.48
CA ARG A 254 -9.08 -8.79 14.35
C ARG A 254 -10.06 -7.67 14.03
N VAL A 255 -11.34 -7.91 14.30
CA VAL A 255 -12.37 -6.86 14.27
C VAL A 255 -12.39 -6.19 15.64
N ILE A 256 -12.28 -4.86 15.69
CA ILE A 256 -12.30 -4.10 16.95
C ILE A 256 -13.74 -3.77 17.32
N ASN A 257 -14.49 -3.27 16.36
CA ASN A 257 -15.91 -2.90 16.46
C ASN A 257 -16.50 -2.86 15.03
N PRO A 258 -17.80 -2.57 14.83
CA PRO A 258 -18.41 -2.59 13.49
C PRO A 258 -17.77 -1.62 12.48
N THR A 259 -17.15 -0.52 12.94
CA THR A 259 -16.56 0.50 12.08
C THR A 259 -15.05 0.41 11.95
N GLN A 260 -14.38 -0.40 12.76
CA GLN A 260 -12.92 -0.50 12.79
C GLN A 260 -12.40 -1.93 12.87
N ALA A 261 -11.36 -2.20 12.09
CA ALA A 261 -10.62 -3.45 12.12
C ALA A 261 -9.12 -3.17 12.24
N GLU A 262 -8.41 -4.04 12.94
CA GLU A 262 -6.96 -4.09 12.90
C GLU A 262 -6.53 -5.01 11.75
N VAL A 263 -5.73 -4.46 10.85
CA VAL A 263 -5.27 -5.15 9.65
C VAL A 263 -3.76 -5.26 9.62
N TYR A 264 -3.28 -6.37 9.09
CA TYR A 264 -1.86 -6.67 8.93
C TYR A 264 -1.44 -6.47 7.47
N PHE A 265 -0.43 -5.63 7.26
CA PHE A 265 0.12 -5.30 5.94
C PHE A 265 1.06 -6.42 5.52
N VAL A 266 0.56 -7.34 4.70
CA VAL A 266 1.24 -8.61 4.38
C VAL A 266 2.57 -8.44 3.65
N ASP A 267 2.77 -7.28 3.02
CA ASP A 267 3.97 -6.93 2.27
C ASP A 267 4.96 -6.06 3.06
N PHE A 268 4.57 -5.57 4.24
CA PHE A 268 5.35 -4.61 5.06
C PHE A 268 5.52 -5.05 6.54
N GLY A 269 4.74 -6.02 7.00
CA GLY A 269 4.90 -6.65 8.31
C GLY A 269 4.33 -5.89 9.50
N ASN A 270 3.85 -4.66 9.31
CA ASN A 270 3.21 -3.86 10.35
C ASN A 270 1.69 -4.09 10.41
N ALA A 271 1.07 -3.76 11.55
CA ALA A 271 -0.39 -3.74 11.72
C ALA A 271 -0.88 -2.32 12.01
N LEU A 272 -2.07 -1.96 11.51
CA LEU A 272 -2.72 -0.69 11.81
C LEU A 272 -4.22 -0.87 11.97
N VAL A 273 -4.84 0.01 12.76
CA VAL A 273 -6.29 0.13 12.83
C VAL A 273 -6.79 0.99 11.67
N VAL A 274 -7.75 0.47 10.92
CA VAL A 274 -8.36 1.14 9.76
C VAL A 274 -9.87 1.15 9.88
N GLN A 275 -10.51 2.06 9.14
CA GLN A 275 -11.97 2.09 9.05
C GLN A 275 -12.44 0.93 8.18
N SER A 276 -13.48 0.22 8.61
CA SER A 276 -14.14 -0.85 7.85
C SER A 276 -14.55 -0.38 6.45
N THR A 277 -14.93 0.89 6.32
CA THR A 277 -15.30 1.53 5.04
C THR A 277 -14.11 1.76 4.08
N SER A 278 -12.87 1.71 4.55
CA SER A 278 -11.69 1.77 3.66
C SER A 278 -11.28 0.41 3.08
N LEU A 279 -11.88 -0.68 3.57
CA LEU A 279 -11.56 -2.04 3.11
C LEU A 279 -12.29 -2.38 1.82
N LYS A 280 -11.56 -3.02 0.91
CA LYS A 280 -12.06 -3.49 -0.38
C LYS A 280 -11.65 -4.93 -0.63
N PHE A 281 -12.45 -5.69 -1.34
CA PHE A 281 -12.03 -7.00 -1.83
C PHE A 281 -10.74 -6.88 -2.64
N LEU A 282 -9.82 -7.82 -2.42
CA LEU A 282 -8.63 -7.96 -3.25
C LEU A 282 -9.02 -8.70 -4.54
N LYS A 283 -8.78 -8.07 -5.69
CA LYS A 283 -8.96 -8.70 -7.00
C LYS A 283 -7.98 -9.87 -7.09
N SER A 284 -8.48 -11.04 -7.47
CA SER A 284 -7.72 -12.30 -7.46
C SER A 284 -6.36 -12.25 -8.17
N ILE A 285 -6.21 -11.47 -9.25
CA ILE A 285 -4.89 -11.33 -9.91
C ILE A 285 -3.80 -10.79 -8.95
N TYR A 286 -4.18 -9.95 -7.98
CA TYR A 286 -3.28 -9.39 -6.97
C TYR A 286 -3.01 -10.34 -5.79
N SER A 287 -3.67 -11.49 -5.72
CA SER A 287 -3.36 -12.53 -4.71
C SER A 287 -2.28 -13.52 -5.19
N VAL A 288 -1.92 -13.48 -6.48
CA VAL A 288 -0.95 -14.40 -7.09
C VAL A 288 0.47 -14.22 -6.54
N LEU A 289 0.88 -12.96 -6.35
CA LEU A 289 2.18 -12.59 -5.79
C LEU A 289 2.25 -13.06 -4.33
N PRO A 290 3.30 -13.79 -3.90
CA PRO A 290 3.49 -14.09 -2.48
C PRO A 290 3.56 -12.84 -1.61
N ALA A 291 3.21 -12.95 -0.33
CA ALA A 291 3.45 -11.88 0.64
C ALA A 291 4.93 -11.51 0.68
N GLN A 292 5.27 -10.23 0.77
CA GLN A 292 6.67 -9.78 0.64
C GLN A 292 7.38 -9.54 1.97
N ALA A 293 6.64 -9.33 3.08
CA ALA A 293 7.26 -9.18 4.40
C ALA A 293 7.67 -10.54 4.96
N VAL A 294 8.98 -10.76 5.07
CA VAL A 294 9.56 -11.98 5.63
C VAL A 294 9.73 -11.80 7.14
N PRO A 295 9.07 -12.61 7.98
CA PRO A 295 9.34 -12.61 9.42
C PRO A 295 10.78 -13.02 9.69
N ALA A 296 11.47 -12.29 10.56
CA ALA A 296 12.89 -12.41 10.79
C ALA A 296 13.29 -12.24 12.26
N SER A 297 14.46 -12.77 12.60
CA SER A 297 15.09 -12.61 13.93
C SER A 297 16.61 -12.55 13.80
N LEU A 298 17.29 -11.82 14.70
CA LEU A 298 18.75 -11.77 14.71
C LEU A 298 19.30 -13.12 15.15
N SER A 299 20.24 -13.66 14.38
CA SER A 299 20.92 -14.90 14.73
C SER A 299 21.94 -14.69 15.85
N ARG A 300 22.14 -15.75 16.66
CA ARG A 300 23.18 -15.89 17.71
C ARG A 300 23.14 -14.88 18.86
N ILE A 301 22.03 -14.17 19.01
CA ILE A 301 21.78 -13.26 20.13
C ILE A 301 20.48 -13.63 20.84
N LYS A 302 20.43 -13.48 22.16
CA LYS A 302 19.23 -13.66 22.97
C LYS A 302 19.10 -12.55 24.01
N PRO A 303 17.88 -12.22 24.48
CA PRO A 303 17.70 -11.28 25.57
C PRO A 303 18.33 -11.79 26.87
N ILE A 304 18.72 -10.87 27.76
CA ILE A 304 19.37 -11.19 29.04
C ILE A 304 18.39 -11.89 30.00
N SER A 305 17.16 -11.39 30.10
CA SER A 305 16.14 -11.82 31.07
C SER A 305 14.96 -12.57 30.43
N GLY A 306 15.16 -13.15 29.24
CA GLY A 306 14.13 -13.92 28.52
C GLY A 306 13.27 -13.12 27.55
N THR A 307 13.11 -11.81 27.76
CA THR A 307 12.43 -10.88 26.83
C THR A 307 13.35 -9.70 26.48
N TRP A 308 13.24 -9.18 25.26
CA TRP A 308 13.94 -7.96 24.86
C TRP A 308 13.37 -6.76 25.62
N THR A 309 14.24 -5.90 26.17
CA THR A 309 13.80 -4.65 26.82
C THR A 309 13.45 -3.60 25.79
N ASP A 310 12.66 -2.60 26.16
CA ASP A 310 12.27 -1.52 25.25
C ASP A 310 13.51 -0.76 24.72
N GLU A 311 14.54 -0.57 25.55
CA GLU A 311 15.81 0.05 25.14
C GLU A 311 16.53 -0.78 24.08
N ALA A 312 16.48 -2.12 24.19
CA ALA A 312 17.06 -3.00 23.18
C ALA A 312 16.29 -2.93 21.85
N VAL A 313 14.96 -2.82 21.92
CA VAL A 313 14.09 -2.66 20.74
C VAL A 313 14.35 -1.31 20.07
N ASP A 314 14.47 -0.22 20.84
CA ASP A 314 14.72 1.12 20.33
C ASP A 314 16.13 1.27 19.74
N SER A 315 17.14 0.69 20.39
CA SER A 315 18.49 0.62 19.81
C SER A 315 18.48 -0.12 18.48
N PHE A 316 17.86 -1.30 18.43
CA PHE A 316 17.75 -2.07 17.20
C PHE A 316 16.99 -1.32 16.10
N ARG A 317 15.87 -0.67 16.44
CA ARG A 317 15.10 0.17 15.51
C ARG A 317 15.94 1.29 14.94
N THR A 318 16.73 1.97 15.77
CA THR A 318 17.63 3.06 15.34
C THR A 318 18.68 2.60 14.34
N TRP A 319 19.24 1.40 14.52
CA TRP A 319 20.22 0.83 13.59
C TRP A 319 19.61 0.32 12.28
N CYS A 320 18.32 0.02 12.27
CA CYS A 320 17.62 -0.46 11.09
C CYS A 320 16.93 0.65 10.27
N PHE A 321 16.62 1.78 10.92
CA PHE A 321 15.81 2.84 10.33
C PHE A 321 16.46 3.47 9.10
N GLU A 322 15.73 3.48 7.98
CA GLU A 322 16.12 4.09 6.69
C GLU A 322 17.49 3.61 6.16
N ARG A 323 17.85 2.35 6.42
CA ARG A 323 19.09 1.74 5.93
C ARG A 323 18.84 0.52 5.07
N ILE A 324 19.59 0.44 3.97
CA ILE A 324 19.81 -0.80 3.24
C ILE A 324 20.90 -1.56 3.99
N LEU A 325 20.58 -2.77 4.45
CA LEU A 325 21.51 -3.62 5.18
C LEU A 325 21.80 -4.88 4.36
N VAL A 326 22.98 -5.45 4.56
CA VAL A 326 23.29 -6.79 4.06
C VAL A 326 22.82 -7.81 5.09
N GLY A 327 21.86 -8.64 4.68
CA GLY A 327 21.39 -9.79 5.42
C GLY A 327 22.25 -11.02 5.11
N ALA A 328 22.93 -11.55 6.11
CA ALA A 328 23.58 -12.86 6.03
C ALA A 328 22.65 -13.95 6.55
N LEU A 329 22.06 -14.73 5.63
CA LEU A 329 20.97 -15.67 5.93
C LEU A 329 21.54 -16.91 6.63
N ASP A 330 21.15 -17.16 7.89
CA ASP A 330 21.67 -18.29 8.68
C ASP A 330 20.80 -19.54 8.48
N CYS A 331 19.55 -19.50 8.98
CA CYS A 331 18.62 -20.63 8.86
C CYS A 331 17.16 -20.19 8.99
N TYR A 332 16.22 -21.13 8.76
CA TYR A 332 14.81 -20.93 9.06
C TYR A 332 14.40 -21.68 10.33
N ALA A 333 13.76 -20.97 11.25
CA ALA A 333 13.12 -21.53 12.43
C ALA A 333 11.60 -21.49 12.23
N GLY A 334 11.01 -22.60 11.78
CA GLY A 334 9.65 -22.57 11.24
C GLY A 334 9.60 -21.69 9.99
N ASP A 335 8.82 -20.62 10.03
CA ASP A 335 8.68 -19.62 8.95
C ASP A 335 9.48 -18.34 9.18
N VAL A 336 10.24 -18.26 10.27
CA VAL A 336 11.08 -17.09 10.59
C VAL A 336 12.49 -17.29 10.07
N LEU A 337 12.98 -16.31 9.32
CA LEU A 337 14.35 -16.26 8.85
C LEU A 337 15.28 -15.74 9.96
N GLN A 338 16.22 -16.56 10.40
CA GLN A 338 17.33 -16.10 11.24
C GLN A 338 18.45 -15.60 10.35
N LEU A 339 18.90 -14.38 10.60
CA LEU A 339 19.96 -13.74 9.81
C LEU A 339 20.81 -12.83 10.69
N PHE A 340 21.99 -12.51 10.19
CA PHE A 340 22.76 -11.37 10.69
C PHE A 340 22.47 -10.16 9.80
N LEU A 341 22.38 -8.98 10.41
CA LEU A 341 22.28 -7.72 9.69
C LEU A 341 23.61 -6.98 9.80
N CYS A 342 24.10 -6.51 8.66
CA CYS A 342 25.34 -5.76 8.54
C CYS A 342 25.09 -4.46 7.78
N ASP A 343 25.53 -3.36 8.36
CA ASP A 343 25.63 -2.07 7.67
C ASP A 343 26.99 -2.01 6.97
N THR A 344 26.97 -1.95 5.65
CA THR A 344 28.16 -1.88 4.79
C THR A 344 28.29 -0.50 4.11
N SER A 345 27.57 0.52 4.62
CA SER A 345 27.62 1.89 4.09
C SER A 345 28.86 2.67 4.53
N THR A 346 29.60 2.16 5.51
CA THR A 346 30.84 2.76 6.00
C THR A 346 32.05 1.95 5.54
N ASN A 347 33.27 2.45 5.78
CA ASN A 347 34.50 1.70 5.46
C ASN A 347 34.67 0.41 6.27
N GLU A 348 33.93 0.28 7.39
CA GLU A 348 33.93 -0.89 8.24
C GLU A 348 32.54 -1.53 8.24
N ASP A 349 32.51 -2.85 8.21
CA ASP A 349 31.27 -3.62 8.30
C ASP A 349 30.73 -3.62 9.74
N ILE A 350 29.60 -2.95 9.96
CA ILE A 350 28.99 -2.85 11.29
C ILE A 350 27.85 -3.86 11.42
N TYR A 351 28.12 -4.92 12.16
CA TYR A 351 27.11 -5.93 12.47
C TYR A 351 26.19 -5.48 13.61
N VAL A 352 24.89 -5.38 13.32
CA VAL A 352 23.89 -4.88 14.27
C VAL A 352 23.84 -5.71 15.56
N HIS A 353 24.00 -7.03 15.46
CA HIS A 353 24.03 -7.91 16.63
C HIS A 353 25.23 -7.63 17.55
N ASN A 354 26.40 -7.27 17.01
CA ASN A 354 27.57 -6.90 17.81
C ASN A 354 27.33 -5.58 18.55
N VAL A 355 26.65 -4.62 17.91
CA VAL A 355 26.29 -3.37 18.56
C VAL A 355 25.38 -3.64 19.76
N LEU A 356 24.31 -4.42 19.58
CA LEU A 356 23.39 -4.78 20.68
C LEU A 356 24.11 -5.53 21.82
N LEU A 357 25.04 -6.44 21.49
CA LEU A 357 25.87 -7.13 22.50
C LEU A 357 26.75 -6.14 23.28
N SER A 358 27.43 -5.22 22.59
CA SER A 358 28.32 -4.23 23.20
C SER A 358 27.59 -3.25 24.12
N GLN A 359 26.32 -2.96 23.81
CA GLN A 359 25.44 -2.11 24.62
C GLN A 359 24.80 -2.86 25.80
N GLY A 360 25.05 -4.17 25.93
CA GLY A 360 24.48 -4.98 26.99
C GLY A 360 22.98 -5.27 26.81
N HIS A 361 22.47 -5.24 25.57
CA HIS A 361 21.07 -5.56 25.30
C HIS A 361 20.79 -7.06 25.15
N GLY A 362 21.82 -7.88 24.97
CA GLY A 362 21.69 -9.32 24.79
C GLY A 362 22.95 -10.09 25.15
N THR A 363 22.86 -11.42 25.05
CA THR A 363 23.99 -12.33 25.22
C THR A 363 24.12 -13.24 24.01
N VAL A 364 25.35 -13.68 23.73
CA VAL A 364 25.61 -14.66 22.68
C VAL A 364 24.93 -15.98 23.01
N CYS A 365 24.35 -16.63 21.99
CA CYS A 365 23.73 -17.94 22.14
C CYS A 365 24.17 -18.92 21.05
N SER A 366 24.07 -20.21 21.37
CA SER A 366 24.34 -21.29 20.41
C SER A 366 23.29 -21.28 19.29
N PRO A 367 23.58 -21.87 18.10
CA PRO A 367 22.60 -21.93 17.02
C PRO A 367 21.28 -22.56 17.47
N SER A 368 21.36 -23.68 18.21
CA SER A 368 20.19 -24.38 18.73
C SER A 368 19.38 -23.54 19.72
N ALA A 369 20.04 -22.75 20.56
CA ALA A 369 19.36 -21.84 21.48
C ALA A 369 18.69 -20.67 20.74
N SER A 370 19.36 -20.11 19.72
CA SER A 370 18.78 -19.07 18.86
C SER A 370 17.54 -19.58 18.13
N GLN A 371 17.59 -20.80 17.60
CA GLN A 371 16.45 -21.41 16.91
C GLN A 371 15.27 -21.69 17.85
N ALA A 372 15.54 -22.13 19.09
CA ALA A 372 14.52 -22.42 20.10
C ALA A 372 13.82 -21.17 20.65
N LEU A 373 14.49 -20.01 20.62
CA LEU A 373 13.93 -18.72 21.03
C LEU A 373 13.02 -18.09 19.98
N CYS A 374 13.00 -18.65 18.77
CA CYS A 374 12.25 -18.09 17.68
C CYS A 374 10.74 -18.11 18.00
N VAL A 375 10.13 -16.92 17.94
CA VAL A 375 8.71 -16.76 18.24
C VAL A 375 7.91 -17.53 17.19
N LYS A 376 6.91 -18.30 17.65
CA LYS A 376 5.87 -18.80 16.73
C LYS A 376 5.11 -17.59 16.19
N VAL A 377 5.44 -17.15 14.99
CA VAL A 377 4.73 -16.04 14.36
C VAL A 377 3.35 -16.53 13.97
N THR A 378 2.32 -15.90 14.50
CA THR A 378 0.95 -16.05 14.03
C THR A 378 0.45 -14.71 13.49
N PRO A 379 0.66 -14.39 12.21
CA PRO A 379 -0.11 -13.35 11.52
C PRO A 379 -1.59 -13.73 11.34
N VAL A 380 -1.97 -14.94 11.79
CA VAL A 380 -3.23 -15.69 11.63
C VAL A 380 -3.31 -16.30 10.24
N SER A 381 -2.77 -17.47 9.95
CA SER A 381 -1.80 -18.26 10.70
C SER A 381 -0.36 -18.04 10.19
N LEU A 382 -0.22 -17.65 8.92
CA LEU A 382 0.79 -16.71 8.39
C LEU A 382 0.15 -15.87 7.29
N TYR A 383 -0.83 -16.39 6.53
CA TYR A 383 -1.79 -15.60 5.75
C TYR A 383 -3.15 -16.33 5.58
N LEU A 384 -3.74 -16.68 6.73
CA LEU A 384 -5.17 -17.01 6.93
C LEU A 384 -5.56 -18.50 6.67
N GLY A 385 -5.23 -19.39 7.62
CA GLY A 385 -5.94 -20.69 7.80
C GLY A 385 -5.36 -21.73 8.78
N ARG A 386 -5.93 -21.81 10.00
CA ARG A 386 -6.54 -23.03 10.59
C ARG A 386 -7.65 -22.59 11.57
N GLY A 387 -8.87 -23.09 11.40
CA GLY A 387 -10.04 -22.70 12.19
C GLY A 387 -11.04 -21.82 11.42
N MET A 388 -11.43 -22.24 10.20
CA MET A 388 -12.66 -21.71 9.60
C MET A 388 -13.81 -22.07 10.56
N VAL A 389 -14.34 -21.07 11.27
CA VAL A 389 -15.64 -21.18 11.90
C VAL A 389 -16.67 -20.85 10.83
N ASP A 390 -17.66 -21.72 10.76
CA ASP A 390 -18.67 -21.84 9.73
C ASP A 390 -19.25 -20.49 9.28
N LEU A 391 -19.41 -20.35 7.96
CA LEU A 391 -20.34 -19.37 7.40
C LEU A 391 -21.75 -19.74 7.88
N PRO A 392 -22.59 -18.77 8.30
CA PRO A 392 -24.03 -19.00 8.36
C PRO A 392 -24.61 -19.28 6.97
#